data_AF-A0A3L7VD16-F1
#
_entry.id   AF-A0A3L7VD16-F1
#
_cell.length_a   1.000
_cell.length_b   1.000
_cell.length_c   1.000
_cell.angle_alpha   90.00
_cell.angle_beta   90.00
_cell.angle_gamma   90.00
#
_symmetry.space_group_name_H-M   'P 1'
#
loop_
_entity.id
_entity.type
_entity.pdbx_description
1 polymer ?
#
loop_
_entity_poly.entity_id
_entity_poly.type
_entity_poly.pdbx_seq_one_letter_code
_entity_poly.pdbx_strand_id
1 'polypeptide(L)'
;MRHRRKGRVLGRSPSHQRALLRNLASALMLTSKKVDADEPGAAKVPGRIITTLAKAKEVRPLVERCVTIAKHGLTAAGLARQFGTSAERDSAAWKQWRTSDQWQDWARAMAPAVKARRRVIQLLGDKKAARIVFEEVAPRFVDRPGGYTRILKLATPRLGDAGPRAILEFVGQDAGAERSQKPRVDGVKPVAS
;
A
#
# COMPACT_ATOMS: atom_id res chain seq x y z
N MET A 1 -18.48 -28.67 8.95
CA MET A 1 -17.97 -27.34 8.55
C MET A 1 -18.34 -26.31 9.60
N ARG A 2 -17.45 -25.40 10.01
CA ARG A 2 -17.84 -24.25 10.85
C ARG A 2 -18.35 -23.14 9.95
N HIS A 3 -19.67 -23.07 9.74
CA HIS A 3 -20.30 -22.00 8.98
C HIS A 3 -20.05 -20.63 9.66
N ARG A 4 -19.97 -19.56 8.86
CA ARG A 4 -19.78 -18.15 9.28
C ARG A 4 -18.47 -17.81 10.02
N ARG A 5 -17.46 -18.69 10.04
CA ARG A 5 -16.12 -18.33 10.52
C ARG A 5 -15.26 -17.74 9.40
N LYS A 6 -14.89 -16.47 9.52
CA LYS A 6 -14.01 -15.76 8.58
C LYS A 6 -12.56 -15.80 9.05
N GLY A 7 -11.66 -16.21 8.16
CA GLY A 7 -10.21 -16.18 8.38
C GLY A 7 -9.66 -17.38 9.17
N ARG A 8 -8.34 -17.53 9.13
CA ARG A 8 -7.58 -18.59 9.83
C ARG A 8 -7.16 -18.11 11.22
N VAL A 9 -7.04 -19.02 12.19
CA VAL A 9 -6.65 -18.69 13.59
C VAL A 9 -5.13 -18.52 13.76
N LEU A 10 -4.31 -18.94 12.79
CA LEU A 10 -2.84 -18.82 12.76
C LEU A 10 -2.12 -19.24 14.06
N GLY A 11 -2.74 -20.11 14.86
CA GLY A 11 -2.22 -20.58 16.16
C GLY A 11 -2.02 -19.46 17.20
N ARG A 12 -2.84 -18.38 17.17
CA ARG A 12 -2.69 -17.21 18.05
C ARG A 12 -4.01 -16.78 18.67
N SER A 13 -3.95 -16.10 19.81
CA SER A 13 -5.10 -15.39 20.37
C SER A 13 -5.55 -14.26 19.43
N PRO A 14 -6.82 -13.82 19.48
CA PRO A 14 -7.31 -12.75 18.61
C PRO A 14 -6.56 -11.42 18.73
N SER A 15 -6.02 -11.08 19.90
CA SER A 15 -5.21 -9.86 20.10
C SER A 15 -3.85 -9.98 19.41
N HIS A 16 -3.14 -11.10 19.62
CA HIS A 16 -1.85 -11.35 18.99
C HIS A 16 -1.99 -11.51 17.47
N GLN A 17 -3.04 -12.19 17.00
CA GLN A 17 -3.32 -12.26 15.56
C GLN A 17 -3.53 -10.87 14.95
N ARG A 18 -4.31 -10.00 15.60
CA ARG A 18 -4.48 -8.61 15.15
C ARG A 18 -3.14 -7.88 15.10
N ALA A 19 -2.31 -7.98 16.13
CA ALA A 19 -0.99 -7.36 16.15
C ALA A 19 -0.08 -7.87 15.01
N LEU A 20 -0.05 -9.19 14.78
CA LEU A 20 0.70 -9.79 13.67
C LEU A 20 0.26 -9.24 12.31
N LEU A 21 -1.05 -9.18 12.05
CA LEU A 21 -1.57 -8.69 10.77
C LEU A 21 -1.26 -7.20 10.57
N ARG A 22 -1.35 -6.39 11.63
CA ARG A 22 -0.95 -4.98 11.59
C ARG A 22 0.51 -4.82 11.25
N ASN A 23 1.39 -5.55 11.95
CA ASN A 23 2.83 -5.48 11.74
C ASN A 23 3.21 -5.89 10.31
N LEU A 24 2.61 -6.96 9.77
CA LEU A 24 2.86 -7.38 8.39
C LEU A 24 2.33 -6.38 7.36
N ALA A 25 1.15 -5.78 7.59
CA ALA A 25 0.62 -4.74 6.71
C ALA A 25 1.50 -3.48 6.75
N SER A 26 1.89 -3.02 7.93
CA SER A 26 2.79 -1.86 8.10
C SER A 26 4.15 -2.12 7.47
N ALA A 27 4.73 -3.31 7.65
CA ALA A 27 5.98 -3.69 6.99
C ALA A 27 5.88 -3.60 5.46
N LEU A 28 4.80 -4.14 4.87
CA LEU A 28 4.56 -4.02 3.43
C LEU A 28 4.50 -2.55 2.98
N MET A 29 3.78 -1.68 3.71
CA MET A 29 3.73 -0.25 3.38
C MET A 29 5.10 0.41 3.50
N LEU A 30 5.84 0.14 4.58
CA LEU A 30 7.17 0.72 4.83
C LEU A 30 8.19 0.36 3.74
N THR A 31 8.09 -0.83 3.14
CA THR A 31 8.95 -1.18 1.99
C THR A 31 8.71 -0.31 0.77
N SER A 32 7.59 0.44 0.69
CA SER A 32 7.30 1.34 -0.44
C SER A 32 7.91 2.73 -0.28
N LYS A 33 8.63 3.00 0.83
CA LYS A 33 9.37 4.25 1.02
C LYS A 33 10.37 4.41 -0.13
N LYS A 34 10.37 5.57 -0.79
CA LYS A 34 11.44 5.96 -1.71
C LYS A 34 12.69 6.24 -0.87
N VAL A 35 13.69 5.41 -1.06
CA VAL A 35 14.99 5.48 -0.38
C VAL A 35 16.04 5.17 -1.44
N ASP A 36 17.20 5.81 -1.34
CA ASP A 36 18.34 5.47 -2.18
C ASP A 36 18.72 4.01 -1.99
N ALA A 37 19.10 3.34 -3.07
CA ALA A 37 19.35 1.90 -3.07
C ALA A 37 20.47 1.49 -2.09
N ASP A 38 21.39 2.41 -1.82
CA ASP A 38 22.58 2.20 -0.99
C ASP A 38 22.34 2.51 0.50
N GLU A 39 21.15 3.01 0.90
CA GLU A 39 20.85 3.30 2.30
C GLU A 39 20.70 1.98 3.11
N PRO A 40 21.42 1.84 4.25
CA PRO A 40 21.26 0.68 5.12
C PRO A 40 19.81 0.46 5.55
N GLY A 41 19.26 -0.71 5.23
CA GLY A 41 17.88 -1.07 5.55
C GLY A 41 16.85 -0.74 4.45
N ALA A 42 17.30 -0.25 3.29
CA ALA A 42 16.46 -0.17 2.10
C ALA A 42 15.90 -1.55 1.72
N ALA A 43 14.62 -1.59 1.35
CA ALA A 43 13.99 -2.83 0.91
C ALA A 43 14.54 -3.22 -0.47
N LYS A 44 15.06 -4.45 -0.60
CA LYS A 44 15.58 -4.97 -1.88
C LYS A 44 14.59 -4.83 -3.04
N VAL A 45 13.30 -5.02 -2.76
CA VAL A 45 12.23 -4.78 -3.73
C VAL A 45 11.15 -3.95 -3.02
N PRO A 46 10.91 -2.70 -3.44
CA PRO A 46 9.88 -1.88 -2.84
C PRO A 46 8.49 -2.49 -2.96
N GLY A 47 7.66 -2.32 -1.93
CA GLY A 47 6.27 -2.80 -1.90
C GLY A 47 6.12 -4.33 -1.94
N ARG A 48 7.14 -5.07 -1.49
CA ARG A 48 7.16 -6.54 -1.44
C ARG A 48 7.57 -7.05 -0.06
N ILE A 49 6.84 -8.06 0.44
CA ILE A 49 7.28 -8.86 1.60
C ILE A 49 7.19 -10.34 1.30
N ILE A 50 8.02 -11.14 1.98
CA ILE A 50 7.99 -12.60 1.91
C ILE A 50 7.52 -13.16 3.25
N THR A 51 6.47 -13.96 3.24
CA THR A 51 5.91 -14.57 4.46
C THR A 51 5.35 -15.96 4.15
N THR A 52 4.63 -16.57 5.10
CA THR A 52 3.92 -17.83 4.82
C THR A 52 2.66 -17.57 4.02
N LEU A 53 2.26 -18.54 3.17
CA LEU A 53 1.07 -18.42 2.34
C LEU A 53 -0.19 -18.10 3.16
N ALA A 54 -0.33 -18.74 4.33
CA ALA A 54 -1.44 -18.48 5.25
C ALA A 54 -1.43 -17.03 5.74
N LYS A 55 -0.28 -16.51 6.19
CA LYS A 55 -0.17 -15.11 6.65
C LYS A 55 -0.45 -14.11 5.53
N ALA A 56 0.08 -14.34 4.33
CA ALA A 56 -0.16 -13.47 3.17
C ALA A 56 -1.66 -13.35 2.84
N LYS A 57 -2.38 -14.47 2.83
CA LYS A 57 -3.83 -14.51 2.57
C LYS A 57 -4.63 -13.76 3.64
N GLU A 58 -4.22 -13.82 4.91
CA GLU A 58 -4.91 -13.12 6.00
C GLU A 58 -4.58 -11.61 6.09
N VAL A 59 -3.38 -11.20 5.64
CA VAL A 59 -2.97 -9.78 5.61
C VAL A 59 -3.63 -9.02 4.48
N ARG A 60 -3.84 -9.66 3.33
CA ARG A 60 -4.37 -9.04 2.11
C ARG A 60 -5.63 -8.18 2.33
N PRO A 61 -6.70 -8.64 3.01
CA PRO A 61 -7.90 -7.81 3.22
C PRO A 61 -7.67 -6.53 4.03
N LEU A 62 -6.67 -6.53 4.92
CA LEU A 62 -6.30 -5.33 5.68
C LEU A 62 -5.60 -4.33 4.77
N VAL A 63 -4.63 -4.79 3.97
CA VAL A 63 -3.90 -3.95 3.01
C VAL A 63 -4.84 -3.36 1.96
N GLU A 64 -5.67 -4.18 1.32
CA GLU A 64 -6.64 -3.73 0.31
C GLU A 64 -7.56 -2.63 0.88
N ARG A 65 -8.04 -2.82 2.11
CA ARG A 65 -8.90 -1.84 2.78
C ARG A 65 -8.17 -0.53 3.07
N CYS A 66 -6.91 -0.59 3.53
CA CYS A 66 -6.12 0.62 3.77
C CYS A 66 -5.94 1.42 2.49
N VAL A 67 -5.63 0.76 1.37
CA VAL A 67 -5.48 1.42 0.05
C VAL A 67 -6.80 2.03 -0.41
N THR A 68 -7.92 1.31 -0.32
CA THR A 68 -9.25 1.85 -0.69
C THR A 68 -9.62 3.08 0.14
N ILE A 69 -9.45 3.02 1.47
CA ILE A 69 -9.74 4.16 2.35
C ILE A 69 -8.85 5.35 1.99
N ALA A 70 -7.56 5.11 1.74
CA ALA A 70 -6.63 6.16 1.39
C ALA A 70 -6.99 6.82 0.06
N LYS A 71 -7.36 6.03 -0.97
CA LYS A 71 -7.83 6.54 -2.26
C LYS A 71 -9.02 7.49 -2.12
N HIS A 72 -10.06 7.07 -1.40
CA HIS A 72 -11.22 7.94 -1.15
C HIS A 72 -10.85 9.21 -0.39
N GLY A 73 -9.89 9.10 0.54
CA GLY A 73 -9.35 10.26 1.25
C GLY A 73 -8.60 11.23 0.33
N LEU A 74 -7.84 10.74 -0.65
CA LEU A 74 -7.16 11.57 -1.64
C LEU A 74 -8.15 12.30 -2.55
N THR A 75 -9.20 11.61 -3.00
CA THR A 75 -10.28 12.24 -3.79
C THR A 75 -10.95 13.37 -3.01
N ALA A 76 -11.32 13.14 -1.75
CA ALA A 76 -11.91 14.17 -0.90
C ALA A 76 -10.96 15.36 -0.67
N ALA A 77 -9.67 15.10 -0.42
CA ALA A 77 -8.67 16.16 -0.31
C ALA A 77 -8.48 16.93 -1.62
N GLY A 78 -8.63 16.26 -2.76
CA GLY A 78 -8.64 16.88 -4.09
C GLY A 78 -9.79 17.86 -4.27
N LEU A 79 -11.02 17.43 -3.96
CA LEU A 79 -12.21 18.29 -4.02
C LEU A 79 -12.09 19.50 -3.09
N ALA A 80 -11.58 19.30 -1.88
CA ALA A 80 -11.40 20.38 -0.91
C ALA A 80 -10.43 21.47 -1.38
N ARG A 81 -9.50 21.19 -2.31
CA ARG A 81 -8.61 22.23 -2.85
C ARG A 81 -9.35 23.35 -3.56
N GLN A 82 -10.54 23.10 -4.13
CA GLN A 82 -11.37 24.11 -4.80
C GLN A 82 -11.87 25.21 -3.86
N PHE A 83 -12.06 24.87 -2.58
CA PHE A 83 -12.52 25.80 -1.55
C PHE A 83 -11.37 26.36 -0.71
N GLY A 84 -10.13 25.95 -0.99
CA GLY A 84 -8.95 26.37 -0.25
C GLY A 84 -8.57 27.82 -0.55
N THR A 85 -7.88 28.46 0.39
CA THR A 85 -7.26 29.77 0.18
C THR A 85 -5.78 29.62 -0.17
N SER A 86 -5.26 30.54 -0.98
CA SER A 86 -3.82 30.72 -1.24
C SER A 86 -3.14 31.62 -0.21
N ALA A 87 -3.90 32.25 0.69
CA ALA A 87 -3.36 33.13 1.72
C ALA A 87 -2.39 32.38 2.64
N GLU A 88 -1.27 33.03 2.97
CA GLU A 88 -0.30 32.49 3.91
C GLU A 88 -0.93 32.23 5.27
N ARG A 89 -0.49 31.15 5.93
CA ARG A 89 -1.00 30.77 7.24
C ARG A 89 -0.80 31.90 8.25
N ASP A 90 -1.82 32.14 9.08
CA ASP A 90 -1.85 33.18 10.13
C ASP A 90 -1.84 34.64 9.64
N SER A 91 -1.84 34.88 8.32
CA SER A 91 -2.06 36.21 7.72
C SER A 91 -3.48 36.74 8.00
N ALA A 92 -3.68 38.05 7.83
CA ALA A 92 -5.00 38.67 7.98
C ALA A 92 -6.03 38.06 7.01
N ALA A 93 -5.66 37.87 5.75
CA ALA A 93 -6.48 37.23 4.73
C ALA A 93 -6.84 35.77 5.11
N TRP A 94 -5.91 35.02 5.69
CA TRP A 94 -6.18 33.66 6.18
C TRP A 94 -7.16 33.65 7.36
N LYS A 95 -7.00 34.58 8.31
CA LYS A 95 -7.92 34.73 9.46
C LYS A 95 -9.33 35.08 8.99
N GLN A 96 -9.46 35.98 8.02
CA GLN A 96 -10.74 36.34 7.41
C GLN A 96 -11.38 35.16 6.66
N TRP A 97 -10.60 34.40 5.91
CA TRP A 97 -11.08 33.18 5.25
C TRP A 97 -11.59 32.16 6.26
N ARG A 98 -10.92 31.99 7.42
CA ARG A 98 -11.33 31.02 8.47
C ARG A 98 -12.71 31.28 9.05
N THR A 99 -13.20 32.52 8.97
CA THR A 99 -14.55 32.92 9.43
C THR A 99 -15.58 32.96 8.30
N SER A 100 -15.19 32.69 7.05
CA SER A 100 -16.06 32.72 5.88
C SER A 100 -16.84 31.42 5.65
N ASP A 101 -17.89 31.48 4.84
CA ASP A 101 -18.63 30.29 4.39
C ASP A 101 -17.76 29.37 3.53
N GLN A 102 -16.81 29.92 2.76
CA GLN A 102 -15.87 29.14 1.97
C GLN A 102 -15.02 28.21 2.84
N TRP A 103 -14.68 28.62 4.07
CA TRP A 103 -14.01 27.73 5.02
C TRP A 103 -14.92 26.58 5.48
N GLN A 104 -16.22 26.84 5.67
CA GLN A 104 -17.16 25.78 6.05
C GLN A 104 -17.28 24.73 4.95
N ASP A 105 -17.35 25.16 3.68
CA ASP A 105 -17.36 24.27 2.52
C ASP A 105 -16.04 23.49 2.39
N TRP A 106 -14.90 24.17 2.59
CA TRP A 106 -13.60 23.51 2.66
C TRP A 106 -13.55 22.45 3.76
N ALA A 107 -14.01 22.78 4.97
CA ALA A 107 -13.99 21.88 6.11
C ALA A 107 -14.89 20.66 5.86
N ARG A 108 -16.08 20.86 5.29
CA ARG A 108 -17.01 19.79 4.89
C ARG A 108 -16.37 18.87 3.85
N ALA A 109 -15.75 19.45 2.81
CA ALA A 109 -15.07 18.70 1.76
C ALA A 109 -13.82 17.95 2.27
N MET A 110 -13.09 18.51 3.24
CA MET A 110 -11.86 17.92 3.80
C MET A 110 -12.15 16.86 4.87
N ALA A 111 -13.31 16.89 5.53
CA ALA A 111 -13.65 15.99 6.62
C ALA A 111 -13.50 14.48 6.28
N PRO A 112 -13.93 13.98 5.10
CA PRO A 112 -13.71 12.58 4.72
C PRO A 112 -12.22 12.22 4.59
N ALA A 113 -11.37 13.14 4.11
CA ALA A 113 -9.93 12.92 4.03
C ALA A 113 -9.29 12.78 5.41
N VAL A 114 -9.69 13.63 6.36
CA VAL A 114 -9.24 13.54 7.76
C VAL A 114 -9.71 12.23 8.40
N LYS A 115 -10.97 11.84 8.18
CA LYS A 115 -11.54 10.57 8.65
C LYS A 115 -10.77 9.37 8.08
N ALA A 116 -10.43 9.39 6.79
CA ALA A 116 -9.64 8.36 6.14
C ALA A 116 -8.25 8.22 6.78
N ARG A 117 -7.52 9.32 6.98
CA ARG A 117 -6.20 9.33 7.63
C ARG A 117 -6.25 8.73 9.05
N ARG A 118 -7.21 9.19 9.88
CA ARG A 118 -7.42 8.66 11.24
C ARG A 118 -7.69 7.16 11.21
N ARG A 119 -8.52 6.71 10.26
CA ARG A 119 -8.89 5.30 10.13
C ARG A 119 -7.70 4.43 9.71
N VAL A 120 -6.88 4.86 8.75
CA VAL A 120 -5.69 4.11 8.32
C VAL A 120 -4.67 4.01 9.46
N ILE A 121 -4.43 5.09 10.21
CA ILE A 121 -3.56 5.06 11.41
C ILE A 121 -4.07 4.03 12.43
N GLN A 122 -5.37 3.99 12.71
CA GLN A 122 -5.95 3.01 13.64
C GLN A 122 -5.82 1.56 13.13
N LEU A 123 -5.95 1.36 11.82
CA LEU A 123 -5.84 0.04 11.20
C LEU A 123 -4.42 -0.49 11.23
N LEU A 124 -3.42 0.34 10.90
CA LEU A 124 -2.01 -0.05 10.82
C LEU A 124 -1.28 0.02 12.18
N GLY A 125 -1.65 0.96 13.05
CA GLY A 125 -0.94 1.23 14.30
C GLY A 125 0.40 1.96 14.12
N ASP A 126 0.74 2.38 12.89
CA ASP A 126 2.00 3.03 12.55
C ASP A 126 1.73 4.28 11.70
N LYS A 127 2.17 5.45 12.20
CA LYS A 127 2.00 6.74 11.54
C LYS A 127 2.85 6.88 10.28
N LYS A 128 4.08 6.32 10.27
CA LYS A 128 4.99 6.36 9.12
C LYS A 128 4.43 5.49 8.00
N ALA A 129 3.99 4.28 8.32
CA ALA A 129 3.34 3.40 7.36
C ALA A 129 2.07 4.05 6.79
N ALA A 130 1.23 4.65 7.65
CA ALA A 130 0.03 5.37 7.22
C ALA A 130 0.37 6.52 6.26
N ARG A 131 1.40 7.31 6.54
CA ARG A 131 1.87 8.39 5.68
C ARG A 131 2.22 7.87 4.27
N ILE A 132 3.02 6.81 4.20
CA ILE A 132 3.40 6.16 2.94
C ILE A 132 2.19 5.65 2.16
N VAL A 133 1.13 5.18 2.84
CA VAL A 133 -0.11 4.78 2.13
C VAL A 133 -0.69 5.93 1.32
N PHE A 134 -0.74 7.15 1.88
CA PHE A 134 -1.31 8.31 1.20
C PHE A 134 -0.36 8.96 0.19
N GLU A 135 0.94 8.99 0.48
CA GLU A 135 1.94 9.67 -0.35
C GLU A 135 2.41 8.82 -1.54
N GLU A 136 2.58 7.51 -1.35
CA GLU A 136 3.25 6.65 -2.33
C GLU A 136 2.35 5.55 -2.88
N VAL A 137 1.54 4.91 -2.04
CA VAL A 137 0.79 3.71 -2.45
C VAL A 137 -0.54 4.06 -3.11
N ALA A 138 -1.38 4.86 -2.45
CA ALA A 138 -2.73 5.16 -2.93
C ALA A 138 -2.76 5.95 -4.26
N PRO A 139 -1.88 6.92 -4.54
CA PRO A 139 -1.87 7.63 -5.81
C PRO A 139 -1.68 6.70 -7.02
N ARG A 140 -0.94 5.60 -6.86
CA ARG A 140 -0.73 4.60 -7.93
C ARG A 140 -1.97 3.81 -8.31
N PHE A 141 -3.01 3.84 -7.48
CA PHE A 141 -4.19 2.99 -7.61
C PHE A 141 -5.49 3.79 -7.73
N VAL A 142 -5.43 5.08 -8.04
CA VAL A 142 -6.61 5.96 -8.16
C VAL A 142 -7.62 5.38 -9.17
N ASP A 143 -7.15 4.96 -10.33
CA ASP A 143 -8.01 4.44 -11.40
C ASP A 143 -8.36 2.95 -11.24
N ARG A 144 -7.81 2.29 -10.21
CA ARG A 144 -8.02 0.86 -9.97
C ARG A 144 -9.14 0.64 -8.95
N PRO A 145 -10.23 -0.08 -9.28
CA PRO A 145 -11.34 -0.32 -8.34
C PRO A 145 -11.03 -1.33 -7.24
N GLY A 146 -9.97 -2.14 -7.38
CA GLY A 146 -9.54 -3.10 -6.36
C GLY A 146 -8.44 -4.05 -6.86
N GLY A 147 -8.02 -4.98 -5.99
CA GLY A 147 -6.97 -5.94 -6.33
C GLY A 147 -5.61 -5.25 -6.46
N TYR A 148 -5.25 -4.47 -5.44
CA TYR A 148 -4.02 -3.70 -5.39
C TYR A 148 -2.81 -4.57 -5.10
N THR A 149 -3.03 -5.74 -4.52
CA THR A 149 -1.99 -6.71 -4.17
C THR A 149 -2.15 -8.04 -4.91
N ARG A 150 -1.02 -8.73 -5.09
CA ARG A 150 -0.94 -10.11 -5.57
C ARG A 150 -0.17 -10.97 -4.57
N ILE A 151 -0.51 -12.26 -4.56
CA ILE A 151 0.17 -13.28 -3.75
C ILE A 151 0.76 -14.32 -4.70
N LEU A 152 2.08 -14.44 -4.70
CA LEU A 152 2.81 -15.43 -5.51
C LEU A 152 3.36 -16.51 -4.59
N LYS A 153 3.01 -17.78 -4.84
CA LYS A 153 3.56 -18.90 -4.08
C LYS A 153 5.02 -19.10 -4.48
N LEU A 154 5.91 -19.28 -3.51
CA LEU A 154 7.30 -19.64 -3.79
C LEU A 154 7.40 -21.15 -4.03
N ALA A 155 8.28 -21.53 -4.96
CA ALA A 155 8.51 -22.93 -5.32
C ALA A 155 9.06 -23.73 -4.14
N THR A 156 10.02 -23.14 -3.41
CA THR A 156 10.64 -23.80 -2.27
C THR A 156 9.90 -23.50 -0.96
N PRO A 157 9.62 -24.54 -0.14
CA PRO A 157 9.15 -24.33 1.22
C PRO A 157 10.26 -23.70 2.07
N ARG A 158 9.91 -23.21 3.26
CA ARG A 158 10.92 -22.71 4.19
C ARG A 158 11.80 -23.88 4.68
N LEU A 159 13.11 -23.63 4.72
CA LEU A 159 14.09 -24.55 5.30
C LEU A 159 13.86 -24.66 6.81
N GLY A 160 13.80 -25.90 7.33
CA GLY A 160 13.60 -26.19 8.75
C GLY A 160 12.19 -26.67 9.10
N ASP A 161 11.14 -25.90 8.78
CA ASP A 161 9.74 -26.24 9.14
C ASP A 161 8.86 -26.67 7.94
N ALA A 162 9.44 -26.73 6.74
CA ALA A 162 8.74 -27.02 5.48
C ALA A 162 7.51 -26.13 5.21
N GLY A 163 7.40 -24.96 5.84
CA GLY A 163 6.23 -24.10 5.75
C GLY A 163 6.08 -23.47 4.35
N PRO A 164 4.88 -23.50 3.72
CA PRO A 164 4.67 -22.92 2.40
C PRO A 164 4.84 -21.40 2.44
N ARG A 165 5.75 -20.88 1.63
CA ARG A 165 6.05 -19.44 1.52
C ARG A 165 5.31 -18.80 0.35
N ALA A 166 5.09 -17.50 0.49
CA ALA A 166 4.55 -16.66 -0.57
C ALA A 166 5.11 -15.24 -0.49
N ILE A 167 5.20 -14.61 -1.65
CA ILE A 167 5.40 -13.18 -1.81
C ILE A 167 4.02 -12.51 -1.73
N LEU A 168 3.91 -11.45 -0.94
CA LEU A 168 2.81 -10.49 -0.99
C LEU A 168 3.39 -9.16 -1.48
N GLU A 169 2.84 -8.64 -2.58
CA GLU A 169 3.35 -7.41 -3.21
C GLU A 169 2.22 -6.58 -3.82
N PHE A 170 2.50 -5.29 -4.02
CA PHE A 170 1.65 -4.39 -4.80
C PHE A 170 1.75 -4.67 -6.30
N VAL A 171 0.64 -4.52 -7.02
CA VAL A 171 0.57 -4.68 -8.48
C VAL A 171 1.14 -3.44 -9.19
N GLY A 172 1.73 -3.62 -10.37
CA GLY A 172 2.27 -2.52 -11.19
C GLY A 172 3.59 -1.98 -10.66
N GLN A 173 4.28 -2.75 -9.82
CA GLN A 173 5.63 -2.49 -9.36
C GLN A 173 6.56 -3.42 -10.15
N ASP A 174 6.71 -3.14 -11.44
CA ASP A 174 7.75 -3.79 -12.23
C ASP A 174 9.07 -3.10 -11.88
N ALA A 175 9.59 -3.41 -10.68
CA ALA A 175 10.96 -3.13 -10.35
C ALA A 175 11.84 -3.94 -11.32
N GLY A 176 12.34 -3.30 -12.37
CA GLY A 176 13.49 -3.75 -13.14
C GLY A 176 13.35 -5.06 -13.91
N ALA A 177 12.14 -5.52 -14.23
CA ALA A 177 11.97 -6.55 -15.24
C ALA A 177 11.86 -5.87 -16.61
N GLU A 178 12.97 -5.33 -17.12
CA GLU A 178 13.19 -5.53 -18.55
C GLU A 178 12.99 -7.02 -18.77
N ARG A 179 11.96 -7.40 -19.52
CA ARG A 179 11.81 -8.79 -19.92
C ARG A 179 13.15 -9.17 -20.53
N SER A 180 13.87 -10.10 -19.92
CA SER A 180 15.03 -10.72 -20.54
C SER A 180 14.60 -11.12 -21.95
N GLN A 181 15.06 -10.36 -22.94
CA GLN A 181 14.86 -10.75 -24.32
C GLN A 181 15.65 -12.04 -24.45
N LYS A 182 14.97 -13.13 -24.84
CA LYS A 182 15.68 -14.36 -25.19
C LYS A 182 16.76 -13.97 -26.20
N PRO A 183 18.03 -14.37 -26.02
CA PRO A 183 19.04 -14.09 -27.02
C PRO A 183 18.53 -14.64 -28.36
N ARG A 184 18.32 -13.75 -29.32
CA ARG A 184 17.97 -14.11 -30.67
C ARG A 184 19.25 -14.68 -31.26
N VAL A 185 19.31 -16.00 -31.41
CA VAL A 185 20.39 -16.62 -32.17
C VAL A 185 20.08 -16.31 -33.63
N ASP A 186 20.76 -15.32 -34.19
CA ASP A 186 20.64 -15.02 -35.60
C ASP A 186 21.17 -16.24 -36.38
N GLY A 187 20.27 -16.84 -37.17
CA GLY A 187 20.59 -18.01 -37.97
C GLY A 187 21.76 -17.71 -38.90
N VAL A 188 22.81 -18.52 -38.79
CA VAL A 188 23.93 -18.55 -39.74
C VAL A 188 23.35 -18.70 -41.15
N LYS A 189 23.57 -17.71 -42.01
CA LYS A 189 23.21 -17.82 -43.43
C LYS A 189 24.00 -18.98 -44.04
N PRO A 190 23.37 -19.90 -44.78
CA PRO A 190 24.10 -20.94 -45.48
C PRO A 190 25.00 -20.27 -46.52
N VAL A 191 26.28 -20.63 -46.48
CA VAL A 191 27.27 -20.24 -47.49
C VAL A 191 26.89 -21.00 -48.77
N ALA A 192 26.46 -20.27 -49.79
CA ALA A 192 26.20 -20.84 -51.10
C ALA A 192 27.53 -21.34 -51.71
N SER A 193 27.51 -22.59 -52.18
CA SER A 193 28.60 -23.24 -52.90
C SER A 193 28.68 -22.77 -54.35
#